data_AF-A0A151K384-F1
#
_entry.id   AF-A0A151K384-F1
#
_cell.length_a   1.000
_cell.length_b   1.000
_cell.length_c   1.000
_cell.angle_alpha   90.00
_cell.angle_beta   90.00
_cell.angle_gamma   90.00
#
_symmetry.space_group_name_H-M   'P 1'
#
loop_
_entity.id
_entity.type
_entity.pdbx_description
1 polymer ?
#
loop_
_entity_poly.entity_id
_entity_poly.type
_entity_poly.pdbx_seq_one_letter_code
_entity_poly.pdbx_strand_id
1 'polypeptide(L)'
;LQMLEMVYGESAIKRRTVYKWVDRFKERREIVNDDARAGRPSTSRVDENIQRFGERMIAEKLGISNGSVQTILKEDLNMRKLFRQF
;
A
#
# COMPACT_ATOMS: atom_id res chain seq x y z
N LEU A 1 -14.04 -19.20 27.14
CA LEU A 1 -14.38 -17.76 27.28
C LEU A 1 -14.65 -17.40 28.74
N GLN A 2 -15.44 -18.19 29.46
CA GLN A 2 -15.63 -18.03 30.92
C GLN A 2 -14.32 -17.95 31.71
N MET A 3 -13.28 -18.71 31.33
CA MET A 3 -11.95 -18.60 31.97
C MET A 3 -11.28 -17.23 31.76
N LEU A 4 -11.46 -16.61 30.58
CA LEU A 4 -10.93 -15.26 30.33
C LEU A 4 -11.72 -14.21 31.12
N GLU A 5 -13.04 -14.37 31.22
CA GLU A 5 -13.88 -13.50 32.05
C GLU A 5 -13.55 -13.64 33.55
N MET A 6 -13.22 -14.84 34.02
CA MET A 6 -12.82 -15.08 35.40
C MET A 6 -11.48 -14.40 35.77
N VAL A 7 -10.53 -14.33 34.82
CA VAL A 7 -9.21 -13.75 35.06
C VAL A 7 -9.18 -12.24 34.79
N TYR A 8 -9.86 -11.78 33.73
CA TYR A 8 -9.76 -10.41 33.24
C TYR A 8 -11.04 -9.57 33.46
N GLY A 9 -12.14 -10.18 33.95
CA GLY A 9 -13.40 -9.50 34.21
C GLY A 9 -13.91 -8.73 32.98
N GLU A 10 -14.21 -7.45 33.19
CA GLU A 10 -14.66 -6.53 32.13
C GLU A 10 -13.59 -6.23 31.07
N SER A 11 -12.31 -6.44 31.40
CA SER A 11 -11.19 -6.28 30.46
C SER A 11 -10.99 -7.52 29.59
N ALA A 12 -11.78 -8.58 29.77
CA ALA A 12 -11.70 -9.78 28.94
C ALA A 12 -11.98 -9.47 27.47
N ILE A 13 -11.21 -10.11 26.59
CA ILE A 13 -11.39 -9.97 25.14
C ILE A 13 -12.79 -10.48 24.75
N LYS A 14 -13.52 -9.69 23.96
CA LYS A 14 -14.85 -10.04 23.47
C LYS A 14 -14.86 -11.39 22.74
N ARG A 15 -15.94 -12.16 22.92
CA ARG A 15 -16.12 -13.49 22.28
C ARG A 15 -15.79 -13.51 20.79
N ARG A 16 -16.28 -12.51 20.02
CA ARG A 16 -16.02 -12.40 18.57
C ARG A 16 -14.53 -12.34 18.23
N THR A 17 -13.75 -11.59 19.01
CA THR A 17 -12.31 -11.45 18.80
C THR A 17 -11.58 -12.76 19.12
N VAL A 18 -12.00 -13.48 20.17
CA VAL A 18 -11.43 -14.79 20.50
C VAL A 18 -11.65 -15.81 19.37
N TYR A 19 -12.86 -15.88 18.81
CA TYR A 19 -13.11 -16.79 17.67
C TYR A 19 -12.27 -16.43 16.44
N LYS A 20 -12.11 -15.14 16.13
CA LYS A 20 -11.20 -14.69 15.05
C LYS A 20 -9.76 -15.18 15.26
N TRP A 21 -9.27 -15.18 16.49
CA TRP A 21 -7.94 -15.71 16.83
C TRP A 21 -7.86 -17.23 16.74
N VAL A 22 -8.92 -17.94 17.15
CA VAL A 22 -9.00 -19.41 17.01
C VAL A 22 -8.92 -19.82 15.54
N ASP A 23 -9.61 -19.11 14.64
CA ASP A 23 -9.58 -19.43 13.21
C ASP A 23 -8.19 -19.17 12.61
N ARG A 24 -7.55 -18.04 12.97
CA ARG A 24 -6.15 -17.75 12.56
C ARG A 24 -5.17 -18.81 13.06
N PHE A 25 -5.37 -19.31 14.28
CA PHE A 25 -4.53 -20.37 14.82
C PHE A 25 -4.70 -21.69 14.05
N LYS A 26 -5.94 -22.03 13.64
CA LYS A 26 -6.20 -23.19 12.76
C LYS A 26 -5.53 -23.03 11.38
N GLU A 27 -5.41 -21.80 10.89
CA GLU A 27 -4.67 -21.44 9.68
C GLU A 27 -3.13 -21.44 9.88
N ARG A 28 -2.63 -21.93 11.03
CA ARG A 28 -1.21 -21.96 11.41
C ARG A 28 -0.55 -20.59 11.49
N ARG A 29 -1.32 -19.53 11.74
CA ARG A 29 -0.80 -18.18 11.97
C ARG A 29 -0.37 -18.03 13.42
N GLU A 30 0.92 -18.21 13.68
CA GLU A 30 1.53 -18.11 15.03
C GLU A 30 1.98 -16.70 15.41
N ILE A 31 1.98 -15.76 14.47
CA ILE A 31 2.34 -14.36 14.72
C ILE A 31 1.30 -13.74 15.66
N VAL A 32 1.73 -13.09 16.75
CA VAL A 32 0.82 -12.41 17.70
C VAL A 32 0.62 -10.93 17.34
N ASN A 33 1.54 -10.34 16.59
CA ASN A 33 1.44 -8.96 16.13
C ASN A 33 0.26 -8.77 15.16
N ASP A 34 -0.23 -7.53 15.03
CA ASP A 34 -1.20 -7.17 14.00
C ASP A 34 -0.63 -7.44 12.59
N ASP A 35 -1.49 -7.83 11.66
CA ASP A 35 -1.09 -7.85 10.24
C ASP A 35 -0.79 -6.41 9.79
N ALA A 36 0.01 -6.28 8.72
CA ALA A 36 0.22 -5.00 8.07
C ALA A 36 -1.14 -4.35 7.78
N ARG A 37 -1.39 -3.20 8.37
CA ARG A 37 -2.61 -2.44 8.10
C ARG A 37 -2.48 -1.88 6.69
N ALA A 38 -3.47 -2.13 5.86
CA ALA A 38 -3.62 -1.38 4.62
C ALA A 38 -3.78 0.09 5.01
N GLY A 39 -2.70 0.85 4.89
CA GLY A 39 -2.76 2.30 5.03
C GLY A 39 -3.72 2.86 3.99
N ARG A 40 -4.20 4.10 4.22
CA ARG A 40 -4.95 4.81 3.18
C ARG A 40 -4.06 4.91 1.93
N PRO A 41 -4.48 4.40 0.76
CA PRO A 41 -3.78 4.71 -0.47
C PRO A 41 -3.79 6.24 -0.64
N SER A 42 -2.62 6.85 -0.78
CA SER A 42 -2.57 8.28 -1.08
C SER A 42 -3.17 8.48 -2.47
N THR A 43 -4.38 9.02 -2.54
CA THR A 43 -5.07 9.35 -3.80
C THR A 43 -4.34 10.42 -4.61
N SER A 44 -3.32 11.06 -4.03
CA SER A 44 -2.43 12.02 -4.72
C SER A 44 -1.24 11.36 -5.42
N ARG A 45 -0.95 10.09 -5.13
CA ARG A 45 0.23 9.37 -5.64
C ARG A 45 -0.15 7.97 -6.13
N VAL A 46 -0.93 7.91 -7.20
CA VAL A 46 -1.00 6.71 -8.03
C VAL A 46 0.05 6.88 -9.12
N ASP A 47 1.04 6.00 -9.17
CA ASP A 47 2.20 6.10 -10.08
C ASP A 47 1.76 6.29 -11.54
N GLU A 48 0.70 5.60 -11.95
CA GLU A 48 0.10 5.71 -13.29
C GLU A 48 -0.41 7.12 -13.61
N ASN A 49 -1.05 7.80 -12.65
CA ASN A 49 -1.59 9.14 -12.84
C ASN A 49 -0.49 10.20 -12.83
N ILE A 50 0.54 10.04 -11.98
CA ILE A 50 1.69 10.96 -11.94
C ILE A 50 2.47 10.90 -13.25
N GLN A 51 2.72 9.68 -13.74
CA GLN A 51 3.51 9.46 -14.94
C GLN A 51 2.78 9.99 -16.19
N ARG A 52 1.53 9.57 -16.38
CA ARG A 52 0.75 9.90 -17.59
C ARG A 52 0.35 11.38 -17.66
N PHE A 53 0.01 12.00 -16.54
CA PHE A 53 -0.34 13.43 -16.50
C PHE A 53 0.90 14.32 -16.56
N GLY A 54 1.99 13.93 -15.88
CA GLY A 54 3.25 14.66 -15.87
C GLY A 54 3.90 14.75 -17.24
N GLU A 55 4.06 13.63 -17.95
CA GLU A 55 4.72 13.59 -19.25
C GLU A 55 3.99 14.45 -20.30
N ARG A 56 2.66 14.31 -20.38
CA ARG A 56 1.87 15.05 -21.36
C ARG A 56 1.92 16.55 -21.12
N MET A 57 1.85 16.99 -19.85
CA MET A 57 2.00 18.41 -19.52
C MET A 57 3.39 18.95 -19.82
N ILE A 58 4.44 18.17 -19.58
CA ILE A 58 5.82 18.58 -19.88
C ILE A 58 6.00 18.72 -21.39
N ALA A 59 5.53 17.73 -22.16
CA ALA A 59 5.55 17.76 -23.63
C ALA A 59 4.82 18.99 -24.19
N GLU A 60 3.62 19.28 -23.69
CA GLU A 60 2.81 20.43 -24.11
C GLU A 60 3.48 21.77 -23.75
N LYS A 61 4.00 21.91 -22.53
CA LYS A 61 4.68 23.13 -22.07
C LYS A 61 5.98 23.41 -22.81
N LEU A 62 6.74 22.36 -23.15
CA LEU A 62 8.03 22.47 -23.82
C LEU A 62 7.94 22.35 -25.34
N GLY A 63 6.77 22.01 -25.88
CA GLY A 63 6.56 21.82 -27.33
C GLY A 63 7.34 20.64 -27.91
N ILE A 64 7.68 19.64 -27.09
CA ILE A 64 8.49 18.48 -27.50
C ILE A 64 7.65 17.19 -27.47
N SER A 65 8.12 16.16 -28.17
CA SER A 65 7.40 14.88 -28.20
C SER A 65 7.44 14.16 -26.84
N ASN A 66 6.40 13.36 -26.54
CA ASN A 66 6.39 12.52 -25.34
C ASN A 66 7.60 11.56 -25.29
N GLY A 67 8.06 11.06 -26.45
CA GLY A 67 9.27 10.23 -26.51
C GLY A 67 10.52 10.98 -26.05
N SER A 68 10.67 12.24 -26.47
CA SER A 68 11.76 13.12 -26.02
C SER A 68 11.69 13.39 -24.51
N VAL A 69 10.50 13.60 -23.95
CA VAL A 69 10.31 13.73 -22.49
C VAL A 69 10.77 12.47 -21.76
N GLN A 70 10.41 11.28 -22.27
CA GLN A 70 10.82 10.01 -21.67
C GLN A 70 12.34 9.80 -21.73
N THR A 71 12.99 10.16 -22.84
CA THR A 71 14.45 10.11 -22.97
C THR A 71 15.10 11.03 -21.94
N ILE A 72 14.67 12.29 -21.84
CA ILE A 72 15.25 13.25 -20.88
C ILE A 72 15.07 12.77 -19.44
N LEU A 73 13.87 12.29 -19.07
CA LEU A 73 13.61 11.80 -17.72
C LEU A 73 14.46 10.58 -17.36
N LYS A 74 14.68 9.66 -18.31
CA LYS A 74 15.41 8.41 -18.09
C LYS A 74 16.93 8.57 -18.18
N GLU A 75 17.42 9.25 -19.22
CA GLU A 75 18.83 9.29 -19.61
C GLU A 75 19.54 10.51 -19.02
N ASP A 76 18.94 11.70 -19.14
CA ASP A 76 19.57 12.95 -18.67
C ASP A 76 19.33 13.18 -17.17
N LEU A 77 18.13 12.84 -16.68
CA LEU A 77 17.72 13.04 -15.27
C LEU A 77 17.77 11.75 -14.42
N ASN A 78 18.15 10.63 -15.02
CA ASN A 78 18.42 9.35 -14.35
C ASN A 78 17.28 8.84 -13.45
N MET A 79 16.02 9.10 -13.81
CA MET A 79 14.84 8.72 -13.03
C MET A 79 14.46 7.24 -13.22
N ARG A 80 15.21 6.35 -12.54
CA ARG A 80 15.13 4.89 -12.69
C ARG A 80 13.88 4.19 -12.12
N LYS A 81 13.04 4.87 -11.34
CA LYS A 81 11.92 4.22 -10.61
C LYS A 81 10.52 4.45 -11.17
N LEU A 82 10.33 5.40 -12.09
CA LEU A 82 8.99 5.74 -12.58
C LEU A 82 8.61 5.02 -13.89
N PHE A 83 9.59 4.41 -14.56
CA PHE A 83 9.38 3.79 -15.87
C PHE A 83 9.75 2.32 -15.86
N ARG A 84 9.05 1.53 -15.04
CA ARG A 84 8.99 0.09 -15.31
C ARG A 84 7.85 -0.10 -16.33
N GLN A 85 8.24 -0.18 -17.60
CA GLN A 85 7.37 -0.47 -18.72
C GLN A 85 6.71 -1.84 -18.47
N PHE A 86 5.38 -1.87 -18.41
CA PHE A 86 4.60 -3.08 -18.69
C PHE A 86 4.32 -3.11 -20.19
#